data_AF-A0A7S2RU52-F1
#
_entry.id   AF-A0A7S2RU52-F1
#
_cell.length_a   1.000
_cell.length_b   1.000
_cell.length_c   1.000
_cell.angle_alpha   90.00
_cell.angle_beta   90.00
_cell.angle_gamma   90.00
#
_symmetry.space_group_name_H-M   'P 1'
#
loop_
_entity.id
_entity.type
_entity.pdbx_description
1 polymer ?
#
loop_
_entity_poly.entity_id
_entity_poly.type
_entity_poly.pdbx_seq_one_letter_code
_entity_poly.pdbx_strand_id
1 'polypeptide(L)'
;MATSTSLKDERVTWFGEEFTVGTLPIQLPAPGEYNIASELAGPLADKDIYSNDWFDVMTDVSKAEKYGTSHVLYAKWQEKYGGAQGLGANIVVPKLIYTREMGDTGKRMAPIRTQQVIIAHPDDAARIARLHIRKQPNFNIALFGSVISTVDNEHWKNQRETLVTAFLPKVSLEQVFPVTAARAKYCTKRLADVSEKFTKPVDMNDFFLYETEAQLQLSMFGEENDFMERTNEKFRRAMSGRQSLSYVKDFLQELSGHFGDERNTPPACPGALQGGACPVVHGPLSNRIADLKSDRSTLLGNALIFAFAGHDTTGHTLTWLLFELAKHPQYQKELQREVDAFFEEIGNRAVEYEDLKKLPFMTRCWTETLRLWPAVANGTFREIQFDDQITGPNGQPVPIKKGTYVQIVNWSRHRNPDIWGDDVLQFNPHREFKDSELWHGQVFAAYNPSTERFSPFTFPPRDCIGKNFAHQEARVILANLLHKYSFELSDEFRKNIDPESYLGVNYGTLAPQNVLEPPLVKGYGRFGQRKMSPTGMYFNVLPRGSKL
;
A
#
# COMPACT_ATOMS: atom_id res chain seq x y z
N MET A 1 -10.19 3.67 42.01
CA MET A 1 -8.75 3.34 41.84
C MET A 1 -8.65 1.99 41.14
N ALA A 2 -8.62 1.99 39.81
CA ALA A 2 -8.42 0.77 39.04
C ALA A 2 -6.92 0.44 39.02
N THR A 3 -6.57 -0.73 39.53
CA THR A 3 -5.22 -1.28 39.55
C THR A 3 -4.67 -1.38 38.13
N SER A 4 -3.71 -0.53 37.79
CA SER A 4 -2.92 -0.66 36.57
C SER A 4 -2.20 -2.01 36.58
N THR A 5 -2.50 -2.89 35.63
CA THR A 5 -1.56 -3.92 35.22
C THR A 5 -0.40 -3.20 34.56
N SER A 6 0.56 -2.76 35.37
CA SER A 6 1.66 -1.94 34.89
C SER A 6 2.62 -2.84 34.14
N LEU A 7 2.74 -2.66 32.82
CA LEU A 7 3.87 -3.14 32.01
C LEU A 7 5.17 -2.38 32.35
N LYS A 8 5.38 -2.06 33.64
CA LYS A 8 6.54 -1.31 34.10
C LYS A 8 7.78 -2.15 33.89
N ASP A 9 8.70 -1.60 33.11
CA ASP A 9 10.10 -2.03 32.99
C ASP A 9 10.36 -3.32 32.21
N GLU A 10 9.40 -3.79 31.40
CA GLU A 10 9.66 -4.87 30.44
C GLU A 10 10.58 -4.39 29.31
N ARG A 11 11.63 -5.14 29.00
CA ARG A 11 12.50 -4.87 27.84
C ARG A 11 11.99 -5.62 26.61
N VAL A 12 11.79 -4.90 25.51
CA VAL A 12 11.44 -5.46 24.20
C VAL A 12 12.51 -5.11 23.18
N THR A 13 12.91 -6.07 22.36
CA THR A 13 13.87 -5.84 21.28
C THR A 13 13.11 -5.57 19.99
N TRP A 14 13.46 -4.48 19.28
CA TRP A 14 12.84 -4.07 18.02
C TRP A 14 13.93 -3.63 17.03
N PHE A 15 13.98 -4.23 15.83
CA PHE A 15 15.05 -4.02 14.83
C PHE A 15 16.48 -4.15 15.38
N GLY A 16 16.68 -5.02 16.38
CA GLY A 16 17.98 -5.26 17.00
C GLY A 16 18.38 -4.26 18.08
N GLU A 17 17.49 -3.35 18.47
CA GLU A 17 17.68 -2.40 19.57
C GLU A 17 16.78 -2.77 20.76
N GLU A 18 17.25 -2.63 22.00
CA GLU A 18 16.44 -2.83 23.22
C GLU A 18 15.67 -1.56 23.60
N PHE A 19 14.41 -1.73 23.99
CA PHE A 19 13.52 -0.67 24.45
C PHE A 19 12.88 -1.06 25.78
N THR A 20 12.72 -0.10 26.68
CA THR A 20 11.98 -0.30 27.94
C THR A 20 10.53 0.13 27.77
N VAL A 21 9.57 -0.73 28.14
CA VAL A 21 8.13 -0.43 28.15
C VAL A 21 7.79 0.36 29.43
N GLY A 22 7.14 1.51 29.28
CA GLY A 22 6.70 2.37 30.39
C GLY A 22 5.22 2.19 30.75
N THR A 23 4.73 2.97 31.72
CA THR A 23 3.28 3.20 31.89
C THR A 23 2.73 3.88 30.65
N LEU A 24 1.59 3.41 30.14
CA LEU A 24 0.92 3.95 28.94
C LEU A 24 0.62 5.45 29.13
N PRO A 25 1.29 6.38 28.42
CA PRO A 25 0.84 7.76 28.35
C PRO A 25 -0.61 7.81 27.82
N ILE A 26 -1.39 8.74 28.37
CA ILE A 26 -2.81 8.92 28.02
C ILE A 26 -2.96 10.27 27.32
N GLN A 27 -3.46 10.23 26.09
CA GLN A 27 -3.87 11.40 25.31
C GLN A 27 -5.38 11.32 25.05
N LEU A 28 -6.12 11.19 26.15
CA LEU A 28 -7.57 11.33 26.21
C LEU A 28 -7.89 12.70 26.82
N PRO A 29 -9.02 13.32 26.47
CA PRO A 29 -9.46 14.56 27.13
C PRO A 29 -9.57 14.33 28.65
N ALA A 30 -9.41 15.36 29.48
CA ALA A 30 -9.67 15.21 30.92
C ALA A 30 -11.19 15.12 31.19
N PRO A 31 -11.65 14.52 32.30
CA PRO A 31 -13.07 14.49 32.63
C PRO A 31 -13.68 15.89 32.66
N GLY A 32 -14.75 16.11 31.89
CA GLY A 32 -15.41 17.41 31.74
C GLY A 32 -14.87 18.29 30.61
N GLU A 33 -13.79 17.89 29.94
CA GLU A 33 -13.34 18.53 28.70
C GLU A 33 -14.07 17.97 27.47
N TYR A 34 -13.95 18.69 26.35
CA TYR A 34 -14.51 18.27 25.07
C TYR A 34 -14.01 16.88 24.66
N ASN A 35 -14.93 15.94 24.47
CA ASN A 35 -14.65 14.59 24.04
C ASN A 35 -15.30 14.31 22.69
N ILE A 36 -14.50 14.16 21.64
CA ILE A 36 -15.04 13.92 20.30
C ILE A 36 -15.87 12.63 20.19
N ALA A 37 -15.65 11.64 21.07
CA ALA A 37 -16.49 10.44 21.08
C ALA A 37 -17.93 10.74 21.54
N SER A 38 -18.20 11.77 22.35
CA SER A 38 -19.59 12.12 22.69
C SER A 38 -20.34 12.83 21.57
N GLU A 39 -19.61 13.37 20.59
CA GLU A 39 -20.18 14.17 19.48
C GLU A 39 -20.28 13.40 18.16
N LEU A 40 -19.46 12.37 17.97
CA LEU A 40 -19.43 11.55 16.77
C LEU A 40 -20.01 10.16 17.00
N ALA A 41 -20.54 9.59 15.92
CA ALA A 41 -20.90 8.19 15.88
C ALA A 41 -19.69 7.28 16.15
N GLY A 42 -19.96 6.07 16.62
CA GLY A 42 -18.94 5.02 16.71
C GLY A 42 -19.09 4.14 17.95
N PRO A 43 -18.23 3.12 18.08
CA PRO A 43 -18.28 2.18 19.19
C PRO A 43 -17.94 2.80 20.56
N LEU A 44 -17.45 4.05 20.59
CA LEU A 44 -17.16 4.78 21.82
C LEU A 44 -18.23 5.80 22.22
N ALA A 45 -19.30 5.99 21.42
CA ALA A 45 -20.23 7.10 21.61
C ALA A 45 -20.91 7.10 23.00
N ASP A 46 -21.36 5.93 23.44
CA ASP A 46 -22.07 5.75 24.72
C ASP A 46 -21.18 5.12 25.81
N LYS A 47 -19.85 5.22 25.68
CA LYS A 47 -18.89 4.52 26.53
C LYS A 47 -18.11 5.46 27.45
N ASP A 48 -17.84 5.01 28.68
CA ASP A 48 -16.87 5.71 29.54
C ASP A 48 -15.45 5.40 29.05
N ILE A 49 -14.88 6.36 28.32
CA ILE A 49 -13.53 6.25 27.73
C ILE A 49 -12.41 6.16 28.77
N TYR A 50 -12.69 6.40 30.06
CA TYR A 50 -11.74 6.23 31.17
C TYR A 50 -11.84 4.86 31.84
N SER A 51 -12.93 4.12 31.60
CA SER A 51 -13.20 2.81 32.17
C SER A 51 -12.63 1.65 31.33
N ASN A 52 -13.03 0.42 31.69
CA ASN A 52 -12.74 -0.80 30.93
C ASN A 52 -13.46 -0.85 29.58
N ASP A 53 -14.55 -0.10 29.39
CA ASP A 53 -15.28 -0.04 28.11
C ASP A 53 -14.34 0.27 26.92
N TRP A 54 -13.36 1.16 27.14
CA TRP A 54 -12.37 1.50 26.13
C TRP A 54 -11.53 0.28 25.71
N PHE A 55 -11.13 -0.55 26.67
CA PHE A 55 -10.32 -1.76 26.41
C PHE A 55 -11.14 -2.86 25.77
N ASP A 56 -12.43 -2.95 26.10
CA ASP A 56 -13.34 -3.90 25.47
C ASP A 56 -13.46 -3.60 23.97
N VAL A 57 -13.67 -2.33 23.58
CA VAL A 57 -13.68 -1.94 22.16
C VAL A 57 -12.30 -2.08 21.52
N MET A 58 -11.22 -1.71 22.22
CA MET A 58 -9.85 -1.86 21.72
C MET A 58 -9.48 -3.32 21.44
N THR A 59 -10.09 -4.28 22.15
CA THR A 59 -9.90 -5.71 21.90
C THR A 59 -10.37 -6.09 20.50
N ASP A 60 -11.49 -5.53 20.02
CA ASP A 60 -11.99 -5.78 18.67
C ASP A 60 -11.13 -5.10 17.60
N VAL A 61 -10.67 -3.86 17.85
CA VAL A 61 -9.70 -3.18 16.97
C VAL A 61 -8.41 -4.02 16.86
N SER A 62 -7.89 -4.49 17.99
CA SER A 62 -6.66 -5.29 18.04
C SER A 62 -6.81 -6.63 17.31
N LYS A 63 -7.97 -7.29 17.45
CA LYS A 63 -8.29 -8.49 16.67
C LYS A 63 -8.32 -8.17 15.18
N ALA A 64 -9.00 -7.09 14.77
CA ALA A 64 -9.09 -6.73 13.36
C ALA A 64 -7.73 -6.36 12.75
N GLU A 65 -6.88 -5.63 13.48
CA GLU A 65 -5.48 -5.36 13.06
C GLU A 65 -4.67 -6.65 12.94
N LYS A 66 -4.85 -7.58 13.88
CA LYS A 66 -4.18 -8.89 13.87
C LYS A 66 -4.59 -9.75 12.67
N TYR A 67 -5.88 -9.75 12.32
CA TYR A 67 -6.42 -10.53 11.21
C TYR A 67 -6.43 -9.79 9.88
N GLY A 68 -6.02 -8.51 9.84
CA GLY A 68 -5.99 -7.70 8.63
C GLY A 68 -7.37 -7.23 8.17
N THR A 69 -8.36 -7.19 9.05
CA THR A 69 -9.77 -6.91 8.75
C THR A 69 -10.24 -5.54 9.29
N SER A 70 -9.33 -4.64 9.68
CA SER A 70 -9.70 -3.32 10.22
C SER A 70 -10.59 -2.52 9.28
N HIS A 71 -10.35 -2.58 7.98
CA HIS A 71 -11.16 -1.90 6.97
C HIS A 71 -12.61 -2.42 6.95
N VAL A 72 -12.80 -3.74 7.13
CA VAL A 72 -14.12 -4.37 7.27
C VAL A 72 -14.77 -4.00 8.61
N LEU A 73 -14.01 -4.02 9.71
CA LEU A 73 -14.52 -3.64 11.03
C LEU A 73 -15.04 -2.20 11.03
N TYR A 74 -14.28 -1.27 10.46
CA TYR A 74 -14.66 0.13 10.39
C TYR A 74 -15.88 0.34 9.50
N ALA A 75 -15.95 -0.31 8.33
CA ALA A 75 -17.14 -0.28 7.48
C ALA A 75 -18.40 -0.78 8.23
N LYS A 76 -18.30 -1.91 8.94
CA LYS A 76 -19.41 -2.43 9.77
C LYS A 76 -19.83 -1.47 10.88
N TRP A 77 -18.87 -0.79 11.50
CA TRP A 77 -19.17 0.22 12.51
C TRP A 77 -19.78 1.50 11.92
N GLN A 78 -19.39 1.88 10.71
CA GLN A 78 -20.00 3.00 10.00
C GLN A 78 -21.45 2.67 9.62
N GLU A 79 -21.73 1.48 9.11
CA GLU A 79 -23.10 1.02 8.87
C GLU A 79 -23.92 0.95 10.17
N LYS A 80 -23.33 0.43 11.25
CA LYS A 80 -24.02 0.25 12.54
C LYS A 80 -24.31 1.56 13.25
N TYR A 81 -23.34 2.47 13.32
CA TYR A 81 -23.42 3.69 14.15
C TYR A 81 -23.66 4.96 13.33
N GLY A 82 -23.40 4.96 12.03
CA GLY A 82 -23.46 6.13 11.16
C GLY A 82 -24.87 6.58 10.76
N GLY A 83 -25.91 5.87 11.20
CA GLY A 83 -27.29 6.18 10.86
C GLY A 83 -27.51 6.24 9.34
N ALA A 84 -28.19 7.28 8.87
CA ALA A 84 -28.47 7.47 7.44
C ALA A 84 -27.22 7.71 6.58
N GLN A 85 -26.08 8.08 7.17
CA GLN A 85 -24.84 8.31 6.41
C GLN A 85 -24.10 7.01 6.07
N GLY A 86 -24.45 5.88 6.73
CA GLY A 86 -23.86 4.57 6.48
C GLY A 86 -22.33 4.61 6.35
N LEU A 87 -21.80 4.10 5.22
CA LEU A 87 -20.37 4.06 4.91
C LEU A 87 -19.70 5.44 4.76
N GLY A 88 -20.49 6.51 4.59
CA GLY A 88 -20.01 7.90 4.56
C GLY A 88 -19.84 8.54 5.94
N ALA A 89 -20.25 7.85 7.02
CA ALA A 89 -20.13 8.40 8.37
C ALA A 89 -18.67 8.48 8.85
N ASN A 90 -18.30 9.63 9.42
CA ASN A 90 -17.10 9.74 10.24
C ASN A 90 -17.38 9.10 11.60
N ILE A 91 -16.48 8.26 12.10
CA ILE A 91 -16.64 7.57 13.40
C ILE A 91 -15.41 7.70 14.30
N VAL A 92 -15.58 7.55 15.61
CA VAL A 92 -14.47 7.54 16.58
C VAL A 92 -14.22 6.15 17.12
N VAL A 93 -12.96 5.72 17.08
CA VAL A 93 -12.49 4.41 17.56
C VAL A 93 -11.36 4.57 18.58
N PRO A 94 -11.15 3.60 19.50
CA PRO A 94 -9.98 3.61 20.35
C PRO A 94 -8.71 3.33 19.54
N LYS A 95 -7.58 3.91 19.95
CA LYS A 95 -6.29 3.65 19.32
C LYS A 95 -5.15 3.57 20.34
N LEU A 96 -4.25 2.61 20.10
CA LEU A 96 -2.90 2.61 20.67
C LEU A 96 -1.92 3.10 19.61
N ILE A 97 -1.14 4.13 19.95
CA ILE A 97 -0.08 4.63 19.09
C ILE A 97 1.26 4.36 19.75
N TYR A 98 2.11 3.60 19.09
CA TYR A 98 3.45 3.39 19.56
C TYR A 98 4.32 4.54 19.06
N THR A 99 4.94 5.28 19.98
CA THR A 99 5.95 6.31 19.66
C THR A 99 7.31 5.90 20.20
N ARG A 100 8.36 6.47 19.59
CA ARG A 100 9.73 6.39 20.10
C ARG A 100 10.03 7.70 20.80
N GLU A 101 10.23 7.65 22.11
CA GLU A 101 10.80 8.77 22.87
C GLU A 101 12.30 8.54 23.03
N MET A 102 13.12 9.53 22.65
CA MET A 102 14.51 9.61 23.10
C MET A 102 14.50 10.38 24.42
N GLY A 103 14.64 9.67 25.54
CA GLY A 103 14.88 10.28 26.85
C GLY A 103 16.34 10.18 27.27
N ASP A 104 16.70 10.89 28.34
CA ASP A 104 18.06 10.93 28.91
C ASP A 104 18.61 9.55 29.33
N THR A 105 17.73 8.55 29.52
CA THR A 105 18.07 7.19 29.98
C THR A 105 18.00 6.12 28.87
N GLY A 106 17.76 6.50 27.61
CA GLY A 106 17.75 5.59 26.47
C GLY A 106 16.45 5.62 25.63
N LYS A 107 16.33 4.67 24.70
CA LYS A 107 15.21 4.55 23.76
C LYS A 107 14.01 3.92 24.46
N ARG A 108 12.90 4.66 24.58
CA ARG A 108 11.66 4.15 25.20
C ARG A 108 10.57 3.99 24.13
N MET A 109 9.91 2.82 24.13
CA MET A 109 8.65 2.65 23.41
C MET A 109 7.51 2.81 24.40
N ALA A 110 6.77 3.90 24.28
CA ALA A 110 5.61 4.18 25.14
C ALA A 110 4.35 4.15 24.26
N PRO A 111 3.47 3.15 24.42
CA PRO A 111 2.20 3.16 23.71
C PRO A 111 1.30 4.26 24.30
N ILE A 112 0.83 5.17 23.45
CA ILE A 112 -0.11 6.23 23.79
C ILE A 112 -1.53 5.70 23.64
N ARG A 113 -2.30 5.75 24.73
CA ARG A 113 -3.76 5.52 24.72
C ARG A 113 -4.46 6.79 24.22
N THR A 114 -5.20 6.67 23.13
CA THR A 114 -5.90 7.82 22.52
C THR A 114 -7.17 7.39 21.77
N GLN A 115 -7.82 8.37 21.13
CA GLN A 115 -8.94 8.17 20.20
C GLN A 115 -8.47 8.50 18.78
N GLN A 116 -9.07 7.84 17.80
CA GLN A 116 -8.81 8.08 16.38
C GLN A 116 -10.13 8.27 15.64
N VAL A 117 -10.21 9.34 14.85
CA VAL A 117 -11.36 9.56 13.96
C VAL A 117 -11.11 8.84 12.63
N ILE A 118 -12.01 7.96 12.25
CA ILE A 118 -12.06 7.36 10.91
C ILE A 118 -12.87 8.30 10.02
N ILE A 119 -12.21 8.91 9.04
CA ILE A 119 -12.81 9.86 8.10
C ILE A 119 -13.22 9.13 6.82
N ALA A 120 -14.51 9.12 6.55
CA ALA A 120 -15.10 8.58 5.32
C ALA A 120 -16.08 9.52 4.64
N HIS A 121 -16.48 10.63 5.25
CA HIS A 121 -17.23 11.65 4.53
C HIS A 121 -16.36 12.18 3.37
N PRO A 122 -16.87 12.21 2.12
CA PRO A 122 -16.05 12.46 0.94
C PRO A 122 -15.39 13.85 0.95
N ASP A 123 -16.13 14.88 1.36
CA ASP A 123 -15.61 16.25 1.43
C ASP A 123 -14.59 16.45 2.55
N ASP A 124 -14.83 15.81 3.71
CA ASP A 124 -13.88 15.88 4.83
C ASP A 124 -12.59 15.15 4.48
N ALA A 125 -12.69 13.99 3.83
CA ALA A 125 -11.53 13.23 3.40
C ALA A 125 -10.63 14.06 2.46
N ALA A 126 -11.23 14.74 1.47
CA ALA A 126 -10.48 15.60 0.55
C ALA A 126 -9.88 16.82 1.25
N ARG A 127 -10.69 17.53 2.06
CA ARG A 127 -10.30 18.77 2.74
C ARG A 127 -9.24 18.53 3.82
N ILE A 128 -9.47 17.59 4.72
CA ILE A 128 -8.54 17.24 5.81
C ILE A 128 -7.20 16.76 5.24
N ALA A 129 -7.21 15.95 4.17
CA ALA A 129 -5.97 15.47 3.56
C ALA A 129 -5.10 16.59 2.98
N ARG A 130 -5.74 17.65 2.46
CA ARG A 130 -5.08 18.82 1.85
C ARG A 130 -4.60 19.83 2.88
N LEU A 131 -5.38 20.06 3.94
CA LEU A 131 -5.09 21.08 4.95
C LEU A 131 -4.20 20.57 6.09
N HIS A 132 -4.40 19.33 6.54
CA HIS A 132 -3.64 18.71 7.62
C HIS A 132 -2.66 17.70 7.05
N ILE A 133 -1.44 18.16 6.81
CA ILE A 133 -0.39 17.38 6.17
C ILE A 133 0.49 16.64 7.17
N ARG A 134 0.45 16.99 8.46
CA ARG A 134 1.23 16.31 9.50
C ARG A 134 0.81 14.84 9.62
N LYS A 135 1.78 13.92 9.55
CA LYS A 135 1.55 12.48 9.73
C LYS A 135 1.35 12.15 11.21
N GLN A 136 0.54 11.13 11.46
CA GLN A 136 0.55 10.43 12.75
C GLN A 136 1.92 9.74 12.96
N PRO A 137 2.46 9.67 14.18
CA PRO A 137 3.82 9.13 14.43
C PRO A 137 3.94 7.60 14.35
N ASN A 138 2.89 6.88 13.96
CA ASN A 138 2.80 5.42 14.00
C ASN A 138 3.83 4.68 13.10
N PHE A 139 4.38 5.34 12.08
CA PHE A 139 5.38 4.75 11.20
C PHE A 139 6.81 5.22 11.45
N ASN A 140 7.01 6.28 12.25
CA ASN A 140 8.32 6.89 12.45
C ASN A 140 9.31 5.91 13.07
N ILE A 141 8.84 5.10 14.03
CA ILE A 141 9.66 4.06 14.68
C ILE A 141 10.29 3.13 13.64
N ALA A 142 9.56 2.78 12.58
CA ALA A 142 9.95 1.75 11.63
C ALA A 142 10.71 2.21 10.40
N LEU A 143 10.54 3.47 10.05
CA LEU A 143 11.05 4.00 8.79
C LEU A 143 11.95 5.20 9.00
N PHE A 144 12.42 5.41 10.24
CA PHE A 144 13.53 6.29 10.59
C PHE A 144 13.41 7.72 10.04
N GLY A 145 12.23 8.32 10.08
CA GLY A 145 12.03 9.69 9.56
C GLY A 145 12.05 9.81 8.02
N SER A 146 11.90 8.70 7.29
CA SER A 146 11.71 8.71 5.83
C SER A 146 10.60 9.63 5.37
N VAL A 147 10.58 9.94 4.06
CA VAL A 147 9.61 10.84 3.43
C VAL A 147 8.15 10.44 3.70
N ILE A 148 7.86 9.17 3.98
CA ILE A 148 6.50 8.70 4.29
C ILE A 148 6.18 8.74 5.80
N SER A 149 7.20 8.62 6.66
CA SER A 149 7.03 8.40 8.10
C SER A 149 7.33 9.60 8.98
N THR A 150 8.07 10.59 8.48
CA THR A 150 8.37 11.79 9.25
C THR A 150 7.11 12.60 9.58
N VAL A 151 7.04 13.04 10.83
CA VAL A 151 6.00 13.93 11.36
C VAL A 151 6.41 15.40 11.32
N ASP A 152 7.65 15.69 10.93
CA ASP A 152 8.14 17.04 10.66
C ASP A 152 7.81 17.39 9.20
N ASN A 153 7.02 18.46 9.02
CA ASN A 153 6.55 18.88 7.71
C ASN A 153 7.64 19.56 6.88
N GLU A 154 8.57 20.29 7.49
CA GLU A 154 9.68 20.91 6.76
C GLU A 154 10.68 19.84 6.34
N HIS A 155 11.00 18.90 7.25
CA HIS A 155 11.84 17.76 6.89
C HIS A 155 11.22 16.92 5.77
N TRP A 156 9.91 16.67 5.84
CA TRP A 156 9.19 16.01 4.76
C TRP A 156 9.28 16.76 3.43
N LYS A 157 9.01 18.08 3.45
CA LYS A 157 9.00 18.92 2.25
C LYS A 157 10.37 18.90 1.57
N ASN A 158 11.44 19.08 2.35
CA ASN A 158 12.82 19.03 1.85
C ASN A 158 13.15 17.67 1.19
N GLN A 159 12.72 16.56 1.80
CA GLN A 159 12.88 15.23 1.19
C GLN A 159 12.05 15.08 -0.09
N ARG A 160 10.78 15.52 -0.04
CA ARG A 160 9.82 15.36 -1.13
C ARG A 160 10.23 16.14 -2.38
N GLU A 161 10.76 17.35 -2.22
CA GLU A 161 11.25 18.19 -3.32
C GLU A 161 12.36 17.50 -4.12
N THR A 162 13.29 16.82 -3.46
CA THR A 162 14.35 16.05 -4.13
C THR A 162 13.81 14.75 -4.73
N LEU A 163 13.10 13.95 -3.93
CA LEU A 163 12.70 12.59 -4.31
C LEU A 163 11.67 12.56 -5.46
N VAL A 164 10.80 13.58 -5.58
CA VAL A 164 9.76 13.60 -6.62
C VAL A 164 10.34 13.62 -8.03
N THR A 165 11.55 14.17 -8.17
CA THR A 165 12.22 14.28 -9.47
C THR A 165 12.51 12.91 -10.10
N ALA A 166 12.74 11.86 -9.28
CA ALA A 166 12.94 10.48 -9.75
C ALA A 166 11.68 9.87 -10.40
N PHE A 167 10.49 10.43 -10.13
CA PHE A 167 9.21 9.89 -10.58
C PHE A 167 8.53 10.77 -11.64
N LEU A 168 9.26 11.74 -12.20
CA LEU A 168 8.75 12.60 -13.26
C LEU A 168 8.63 11.80 -14.59
N PRO A 169 7.45 11.79 -15.24
CA PRO A 169 7.20 10.99 -16.44
C PRO A 169 8.27 11.12 -17.53
N LYS A 170 8.57 12.35 -17.93
CA LYS A 170 9.44 12.68 -19.07
C LYS A 170 10.90 12.88 -18.73
N VAL A 171 11.20 13.08 -17.45
CA VAL A 171 12.58 13.39 -17.01
C VAL A 171 13.29 12.13 -16.51
N SER A 172 12.57 11.21 -15.87
CA SER A 172 13.18 10.03 -15.26
C SER A 172 12.54 8.73 -15.72
N LEU A 173 11.19 8.64 -15.68
CA LEU A 173 10.51 7.37 -15.95
C LEU A 173 10.67 6.90 -17.41
N GLU A 174 10.53 7.80 -18.38
CA GLU A 174 10.76 7.49 -19.80
C GLU A 174 12.20 7.00 -20.08
N GLN A 175 13.20 7.53 -19.36
CA GLN A 175 14.61 7.13 -19.55
C GLN A 175 14.88 5.70 -19.08
N VAL A 176 14.24 5.27 -18.00
CA VAL A 176 14.38 3.90 -17.47
C VAL A 176 13.34 2.93 -18.05
N PHE A 177 12.38 3.42 -18.81
CA PHE A 177 11.32 2.61 -19.40
C PHE A 177 11.81 1.43 -20.24
N PRO A 178 12.91 1.52 -21.03
CA PRO A 178 13.43 0.36 -21.75
C PRO A 178 13.76 -0.83 -20.85
N VAL A 179 14.25 -0.59 -19.62
CA VAL A 179 14.52 -1.64 -18.62
C VAL A 179 13.21 -2.28 -18.16
N THR A 180 12.22 -1.45 -17.81
CA THR A 180 10.87 -1.89 -17.44
C THR A 180 10.20 -2.70 -18.56
N ALA A 181 10.26 -2.24 -19.81
CA ALA A 181 9.67 -2.93 -20.95
C ALA A 181 10.37 -4.27 -21.25
N ALA A 182 11.70 -4.32 -21.18
CA ALA A 182 12.45 -5.55 -21.34
C ALA A 182 12.09 -6.57 -20.24
N ARG A 183 11.97 -6.11 -18.99
CA ARG A 183 11.57 -6.97 -17.87
C ARG A 183 10.15 -7.52 -18.02
N ALA A 184 9.19 -6.67 -18.39
CA ALA A 184 7.82 -7.10 -18.63
C ALA A 184 7.69 -8.05 -19.83
N LYS A 185 8.51 -7.91 -20.87
CA LYS A 185 8.57 -8.91 -21.94
C LYS A 185 9.07 -10.26 -21.39
N TYR A 186 10.13 -10.24 -20.58
CA TYR A 186 10.69 -11.45 -19.96
C TYR A 186 9.71 -12.15 -19.00
N CYS A 187 8.85 -11.40 -18.30
CA CYS A 187 7.91 -12.00 -17.34
C CYS A 187 6.98 -13.04 -17.98
N THR A 188 6.68 -12.93 -19.29
CA THR A 188 5.89 -13.93 -20.03
C THR A 188 6.58 -15.29 -20.10
N LYS A 189 7.91 -15.32 -20.30
CA LYS A 189 8.72 -16.53 -20.29
C LYS A 189 8.80 -17.09 -18.88
N ARG A 190 9.05 -16.24 -17.89
CA ARG A 190 9.08 -16.66 -16.48
C ARG A 190 7.77 -17.29 -16.05
N LEU A 191 6.63 -16.71 -16.43
CA LEU A 191 5.32 -17.27 -16.08
C LEU A 191 5.13 -18.68 -16.69
N ALA A 192 5.60 -18.89 -17.92
CA ALA A 192 5.61 -20.22 -18.54
C ALA A 192 6.49 -21.21 -17.77
N ASP A 193 7.62 -20.77 -17.22
CA ASP A 193 8.52 -21.62 -16.43
C ASP A 193 7.92 -21.92 -15.04
N VAL A 194 7.38 -20.92 -14.35
CA VAL A 194 6.75 -21.07 -13.02
C VAL A 194 5.48 -21.92 -13.08
N SER A 195 4.74 -21.88 -14.18
CA SER A 195 3.57 -22.75 -14.42
C SER A 195 3.93 -24.18 -14.85
N GLU A 196 5.22 -24.54 -14.84
CA GLU A 196 5.73 -25.81 -15.38
C GLU A 196 5.20 -26.08 -16.79
N LYS A 197 5.35 -25.10 -17.67
CA LYS A 197 4.79 -25.09 -19.03
C LYS A 197 3.27 -25.27 -19.02
N PHE A 198 2.59 -24.48 -18.19
CA PHE A 198 1.12 -24.41 -18.11
C PHE A 198 0.47 -25.69 -17.56
N THR A 199 1.23 -26.56 -16.90
CA THR A 199 0.72 -27.83 -16.35
C THR A 199 0.23 -27.69 -14.91
N LYS A 200 0.60 -26.60 -14.22
CA LYS A 200 0.21 -26.36 -12.83
C LYS A 200 -0.32 -24.93 -12.61
N PRO A 201 -1.27 -24.76 -11.67
CA PRO A 201 -1.66 -23.44 -11.21
C PRO A 201 -0.48 -22.68 -10.60
N VAL A 202 -0.47 -21.37 -10.78
CA VAL A 202 0.56 -20.46 -10.26
C VAL A 202 -0.05 -19.55 -9.20
N ASP A 203 0.66 -19.34 -8.10
CA ASP A 203 0.34 -18.22 -7.20
C ASP A 203 0.70 -16.89 -7.90
N MET A 204 -0.31 -16.28 -8.51
CA MET A 204 -0.14 -15.02 -9.24
C MET A 204 0.13 -13.85 -8.30
N ASN A 205 -0.17 -13.98 -7.01
CA ASN A 205 0.20 -12.97 -6.02
C ASN A 205 1.71 -12.91 -5.84
N ASP A 206 2.35 -14.05 -5.58
CA ASP A 206 3.81 -14.13 -5.46
C ASP A 206 4.50 -13.75 -6.77
N PHE A 207 3.97 -14.20 -7.91
CA PHE A 207 4.48 -13.83 -9.23
C PHE A 207 4.51 -12.31 -9.43
N PHE A 208 3.40 -11.62 -9.17
CA PHE A 208 3.35 -10.17 -9.35
C PHE A 208 4.21 -9.42 -8.34
N LEU A 209 4.21 -9.81 -7.07
CA LEU A 209 5.10 -9.19 -6.07
C LEU A 209 6.57 -9.31 -6.47
N TYR A 210 6.98 -10.46 -7.00
CA TYR A 210 8.32 -10.67 -7.54
C TYR A 210 8.60 -9.77 -8.75
N GLU A 211 7.67 -9.68 -9.72
CA GLU A 211 7.87 -8.85 -10.92
C GLU A 211 7.94 -7.35 -10.60
N THR A 212 7.11 -6.86 -9.69
CA THR A 212 7.12 -5.44 -9.29
C THR A 212 8.36 -5.08 -8.47
N GLU A 213 8.83 -5.99 -7.61
CA GLU A 213 10.11 -5.76 -6.91
C GLU A 213 11.29 -5.81 -7.88
N ALA A 214 11.26 -6.72 -8.86
CA ALA A 214 12.31 -6.83 -9.88
C ALA A 214 12.41 -5.54 -10.72
N GLN A 215 11.27 -5.00 -11.18
CA GLN A 215 11.27 -3.75 -11.91
C GLN A 215 11.74 -2.59 -11.05
N LEU A 216 11.32 -2.51 -9.78
CA LEU A 216 11.79 -1.46 -8.88
C LEU A 216 13.31 -1.50 -8.68
N GLN A 217 13.87 -2.69 -8.40
CA GLN A 217 15.31 -2.89 -8.24
C GLN A 217 16.09 -2.55 -9.52
N LEU A 218 15.67 -3.10 -10.67
CA LEU A 218 16.39 -2.93 -11.94
C LEU A 218 16.26 -1.50 -12.51
N SER A 219 15.07 -0.90 -12.47
CA SER A 219 14.81 0.37 -13.15
C SER A 219 15.00 1.59 -12.24
N MET A 220 14.46 1.57 -11.02
CA MET A 220 14.48 2.74 -10.14
C MET A 220 15.72 2.79 -9.27
N PHE A 221 16.14 1.64 -8.74
CA PHE A 221 17.40 1.55 -7.99
C PHE A 221 18.63 1.36 -8.90
N GLY A 222 18.44 0.85 -10.12
CA GLY A 222 19.52 0.62 -11.09
C GLY A 222 20.41 -0.57 -10.75
N GLU A 223 19.87 -1.54 -10.01
CA GLU A 223 20.60 -2.73 -9.60
C GLU A 223 20.80 -3.71 -10.76
N GLU A 224 21.83 -4.55 -10.66
CA GLU A 224 22.06 -5.63 -11.62
C GLU A 224 21.12 -6.82 -11.39
N ASN A 225 20.94 -7.65 -12.44
CA ASN A 225 20.06 -8.81 -12.37
C ASN A 225 20.48 -9.81 -11.29
N ASP A 226 21.78 -10.01 -11.08
CA ASP A 226 22.27 -10.94 -10.05
C ASP A 226 21.94 -10.47 -8.63
N PHE A 227 21.99 -9.14 -8.39
CA PHE A 227 21.55 -8.56 -7.13
C PHE A 227 20.04 -8.74 -6.95
N MET A 228 19.26 -8.44 -7.99
CA MET A 228 17.81 -8.59 -8.02
C MET A 228 17.40 -10.04 -7.70
N GLU A 229 17.92 -11.03 -8.42
CA GLU A 229 17.57 -12.45 -8.20
C GLU A 229 17.92 -12.92 -6.78
N ARG A 230 19.06 -12.47 -6.23
CA ARG A 230 19.51 -12.85 -4.87
C ARG A 230 18.67 -12.20 -3.76
N THR A 231 18.18 -10.99 -3.96
CA THR A 231 17.61 -10.17 -2.89
C THR A 231 16.09 -10.03 -2.96
N ASN A 232 15.47 -10.20 -4.13
CA ASN A 232 14.04 -9.99 -4.34
C ASN A 232 13.16 -10.79 -3.35
N GLU A 233 13.37 -12.10 -3.24
CA GLU A 233 12.62 -12.91 -2.27
C GLU A 233 12.87 -12.44 -0.82
N LYS A 234 14.10 -12.06 -0.49
CA LYS A 234 14.45 -11.57 0.84
C LYS A 234 13.72 -10.26 1.18
N PHE A 235 13.66 -9.32 0.24
CA PHE A 235 12.89 -8.07 0.38
C PHE A 235 11.43 -8.36 0.68
N ARG A 236 10.77 -9.13 -0.18
CA ARG A 236 9.35 -9.47 -0.04
C ARG A 236 9.07 -10.20 1.28
N ARG A 237 9.94 -11.13 1.66
CA ARG A 237 9.81 -11.85 2.93
C ARG A 237 10.02 -10.93 4.12
N ALA A 238 11.07 -10.11 4.15
CA ALA A 238 11.32 -9.16 5.23
C ALA A 238 10.13 -8.22 5.44
N MET A 239 9.52 -7.77 4.35
CA MET A 239 8.41 -6.82 4.38
C MET A 239 7.03 -7.45 4.60
N SER A 240 6.86 -8.76 4.41
CA SER A 240 5.59 -9.47 4.67
C SER A 240 5.10 -9.40 6.13
N GLY A 241 5.92 -8.91 7.07
CA GLY A 241 5.65 -8.97 8.51
C GLY A 241 5.71 -10.39 9.10
N ARG A 242 6.07 -11.40 8.28
CA ARG A 242 6.10 -12.82 8.67
C ARG A 242 7.46 -13.32 9.15
N GLN A 243 8.54 -12.57 8.98
CA GLN A 243 9.86 -13.05 9.39
C GLN A 243 10.17 -12.72 10.85
N SER A 244 11.24 -13.32 11.39
CA SER A 244 11.77 -12.98 12.71
C SER A 244 12.48 -11.62 12.66
N LEU A 245 12.63 -11.00 13.83
CA LEU A 245 13.42 -9.77 13.95
C LEU A 245 14.88 -9.99 13.55
N SER A 246 15.45 -11.19 13.79
CA SER A 246 16.80 -11.53 13.36
C SER A 246 16.92 -11.54 11.84
N TYR A 247 15.99 -12.18 11.14
CA TYR A 247 15.98 -12.21 9.68
C TYR A 247 15.93 -10.80 9.08
N VAL A 248 15.04 -9.95 9.59
CA VAL A 248 14.93 -8.56 9.14
C VAL A 248 16.24 -7.81 9.42
N LYS A 249 16.84 -8.00 10.61
CA LYS A 249 18.12 -7.36 10.96
C LYS A 249 19.27 -7.80 10.04
N ASP A 250 19.41 -9.09 9.79
CA ASP A 250 20.48 -9.64 8.95
C ASP A 250 20.34 -9.12 7.51
N PHE A 251 19.11 -9.08 7.00
CA PHE A 251 18.79 -8.50 5.71
C PHE A 251 19.13 -7.00 5.64
N LEU A 252 18.78 -6.22 6.67
CA LEU A 252 19.14 -4.80 6.74
C LEU A 252 20.65 -4.57 6.81
N GLN A 253 21.40 -5.49 7.42
CA GLN A 253 22.87 -5.42 7.44
C GLN A 253 23.45 -5.69 6.04
N GLU A 254 22.93 -6.67 5.30
CA GLU A 254 23.29 -6.94 3.90
C GLU A 254 23.05 -5.69 3.03
N LEU A 255 21.88 -5.07 3.15
CA LEU A 255 21.57 -3.82 2.43
C LEU A 255 22.43 -2.64 2.87
N SER A 256 22.70 -2.50 4.17
CA SER A 256 23.52 -1.40 4.69
C SER A 256 24.98 -1.47 4.25
N GLY A 257 25.47 -2.68 3.94
CA GLY A 257 26.77 -2.89 3.30
C GLY A 257 26.75 -2.47 1.83
N HIS A 258 25.73 -2.92 1.08
CA HIS A 258 25.55 -2.60 -0.34
C HIS A 258 25.38 -1.10 -0.60
N PHE A 259 24.49 -0.42 0.13
CA PHE A 259 24.27 1.02 0.02
C PHE A 259 25.31 1.88 0.75
N GLY A 260 26.24 1.26 1.50
CA GLY A 260 27.14 1.95 2.43
C GLY A 260 28.56 2.20 1.92
N ASP A 261 29.03 1.47 0.91
CA ASP A 261 30.46 1.43 0.53
C ASP A 261 30.79 2.19 -0.78
N GLU A 262 29.78 2.54 -1.60
CA GLU A 262 30.01 3.06 -2.96
C GLU A 262 30.28 4.57 -3.07
N ARG A 263 30.99 5.16 -2.10
CA ARG A 263 31.55 6.52 -2.30
C ARG A 263 32.82 6.54 -3.14
N ASN A 264 33.34 5.39 -3.60
CA ASN A 264 34.42 5.31 -4.59
C ASN A 264 34.48 3.93 -5.26
N THR A 265 34.46 3.91 -6.60
CA THR A 265 34.83 2.85 -7.59
C THR A 265 33.78 1.84 -8.11
N PRO A 266 33.69 1.63 -9.46
CA PRO A 266 32.94 0.56 -10.15
C PRO A 266 33.83 -0.69 -10.34
N PRO A 267 33.32 -1.96 -10.33
CA PRO A 267 32.89 -2.69 -11.55
C PRO A 267 31.83 -3.82 -11.22
N ALA A 268 31.28 -4.69 -12.07
CA ALA A 268 31.58 -5.22 -13.39
C ALA A 268 30.33 -5.92 -13.95
N CYS A 269 30.02 -5.63 -15.21
CA CYS A 269 28.99 -6.28 -16.02
C CYS A 269 29.42 -7.71 -16.43
N PRO A 270 28.58 -8.75 -16.31
CA PRO A 270 28.71 -9.97 -17.08
C PRO A 270 27.75 -9.93 -18.29
N GLY A 271 28.29 -9.64 -19.47
CA GLY A 271 27.67 -10.05 -20.74
C GLY A 271 26.28 -9.46 -21.04
N ALA A 272 26.18 -8.13 -21.17
CA ALA A 272 25.13 -7.52 -21.97
C ALA A 272 25.21 -8.11 -23.40
N LEU A 273 24.16 -8.82 -23.80
CA LEU A 273 24.02 -9.36 -25.15
C LEU A 273 24.23 -8.24 -26.18
N GLN A 274 25.38 -8.30 -26.86
CA GLN A 274 25.75 -7.59 -28.08
C GLN A 274 25.78 -6.05 -28.00
N GLY A 275 26.93 -5.55 -27.52
CA GLY A 275 27.70 -4.52 -28.23
C GLY A 275 27.05 -3.15 -28.43
N GLY A 276 26.98 -2.36 -27.35
CA GLY A 276 26.76 -0.91 -27.38
C GLY A 276 27.11 -0.34 -26.01
N ALA A 277 27.83 0.79 -25.97
CA ALA A 277 28.34 1.38 -24.74
C ALA A 277 27.22 1.66 -23.71
N CYS A 278 27.41 1.24 -22.46
CA CYS A 278 26.48 1.47 -21.35
C CYS A 278 27.04 2.58 -20.42
N PRO A 279 26.31 3.68 -20.16
CA PRO A 279 26.62 4.57 -19.04
C PRO A 279 26.24 3.88 -17.73
N VAL A 280 27.08 4.02 -16.70
CA VAL A 280 26.81 3.56 -15.33
C VAL A 280 25.45 4.09 -14.85
N VAL A 281 24.51 3.22 -14.49
CA VAL A 281 23.21 3.65 -13.92
C VAL A 281 23.10 3.16 -12.48
N HIS A 282 23.38 4.05 -11.53
CA HIS A 282 22.67 4.03 -10.25
C HIS A 282 21.31 4.68 -10.56
N GLY A 283 20.20 3.97 -10.38
CA GLY A 283 18.89 4.38 -10.91
C GLY A 283 18.41 5.75 -10.42
N PRO A 284 17.38 6.34 -11.05
CA PRO A 284 16.91 7.69 -10.73
C PRO A 284 16.53 7.84 -9.26
N LEU A 285 15.99 6.79 -8.63
CA LEU A 285 15.64 6.84 -7.20
C LEU A 285 16.87 6.76 -6.30
N SER A 286 17.81 5.84 -6.58
CA SER A 286 19.07 5.73 -5.83
C SER A 286 19.82 7.06 -5.82
N ASN A 287 19.91 7.72 -6.97
CA ASN A 287 20.54 9.05 -7.08
C ASN A 287 19.85 10.08 -6.18
N ARG A 288 18.51 10.13 -6.19
CA ARG A 288 17.79 11.12 -5.38
C ARG A 288 17.79 10.82 -3.89
N ILE A 289 17.88 9.56 -3.49
CA ILE A 289 18.13 9.20 -2.10
C ILE A 289 19.53 9.68 -1.69
N ALA A 290 20.56 9.45 -2.52
CA ALA A 290 21.92 9.88 -2.25
C ALA A 290 22.09 11.41 -2.18
N ASP A 291 21.30 12.15 -2.95
CA ASP A 291 21.29 13.62 -2.93
C ASP A 291 20.68 14.22 -1.65
N LEU A 292 19.97 13.44 -0.84
CA LEU A 292 19.35 13.93 0.38
C LEU A 292 20.42 14.30 1.42
N LYS A 293 20.38 15.56 1.87
CA LYS A 293 21.14 16.03 3.03
C LYS A 293 20.46 15.55 4.32
N SER A 294 20.56 14.26 4.60
CA SER A 294 19.93 13.61 5.76
C SER A 294 20.85 12.57 6.39
N ASP A 295 20.57 12.17 7.62
CA ASP A 295 21.37 11.16 8.31
C ASP A 295 21.19 9.77 7.69
N ARG A 296 22.15 8.87 7.95
CA ARG A 296 22.17 7.50 7.38
C ARG A 296 20.90 6.71 7.69
N SER A 297 20.26 6.91 8.85
CA SER A 297 19.05 6.18 9.21
C SER A 297 17.86 6.64 8.38
N THR A 298 17.74 7.94 8.12
CA THR A 298 16.73 8.50 7.19
C THR A 298 16.94 8.01 5.76
N LEU A 299 18.18 7.95 5.27
CA LEU A 299 18.49 7.41 3.94
C LEU A 299 18.09 5.94 3.80
N LEU A 300 18.46 5.11 4.78
CA LEU A 300 18.06 3.70 4.84
C LEU A 300 16.53 3.57 4.93
N GLY A 301 15.89 4.39 5.76
CA GLY A 301 14.43 4.44 5.89
C GLY A 301 13.72 4.75 4.57
N ASN A 302 14.29 5.64 3.75
CA ASN A 302 13.79 5.93 2.40
C ASN A 302 13.98 4.73 1.46
N ALA A 303 15.18 4.13 1.41
CA ALA A 303 15.42 2.95 0.57
C ALA A 303 14.45 1.81 0.89
N LEU A 304 14.26 1.51 2.18
CA LEU A 304 13.35 0.45 2.64
C LEU A 304 11.88 0.75 2.34
N ILE A 305 11.42 1.99 2.57
CA ILE A 305 10.02 2.30 2.30
C ILE A 305 9.71 2.32 0.81
N PHE A 306 10.67 2.73 -0.04
CA PHE A 306 10.45 2.66 -1.47
C PHE A 306 10.43 1.23 -1.98
N ALA A 307 11.35 0.37 -1.52
CA ALA A 307 11.33 -1.06 -1.79
C ALA A 307 9.95 -1.64 -1.48
N PHE A 308 9.43 -1.41 -0.27
CA PHE A 308 8.10 -1.89 0.14
C PHE A 308 6.93 -1.24 -0.60
N ALA A 309 6.83 0.08 -0.56
CA ALA A 309 5.65 0.79 -1.06
C ALA A 309 5.49 0.65 -2.58
N GLY A 310 6.60 0.43 -3.31
CA GLY A 310 6.62 0.25 -4.75
C GLY A 310 6.10 -1.11 -5.21
N HIS A 311 6.57 -2.22 -4.61
CA HIS A 311 6.18 -3.56 -5.10
C HIS A 311 4.82 -4.01 -4.55
N ASP A 312 4.62 -3.85 -3.24
CA ASP A 312 3.51 -4.50 -2.53
C ASP A 312 2.16 -3.93 -2.97
N THR A 313 2.10 -2.61 -3.23
CA THR A 313 0.85 -1.95 -3.67
C THR A 313 0.49 -2.32 -5.10
N THR A 314 1.44 -2.28 -6.03
CA THR A 314 1.21 -2.62 -7.44
C THR A 314 0.93 -4.11 -7.62
N GLY A 315 1.71 -4.98 -6.97
CA GLY A 315 1.58 -6.43 -7.08
C GLY A 315 0.21 -6.93 -6.64
N HIS A 316 -0.26 -6.51 -5.46
CA HIS A 316 -1.61 -6.85 -5.00
C HIS A 316 -2.71 -6.31 -5.93
N THR A 317 -2.56 -5.08 -6.44
CA THR A 317 -3.54 -4.50 -7.37
C THR A 317 -3.61 -5.32 -8.67
N LEU A 318 -2.47 -5.76 -9.21
CA LEU A 318 -2.42 -6.64 -10.38
C LEU A 318 -3.12 -7.99 -10.12
N THR A 319 -2.92 -8.57 -8.93
CA THR A 319 -3.62 -9.82 -8.57
C THR A 319 -5.13 -9.63 -8.48
N TRP A 320 -5.61 -8.55 -7.86
CA TRP A 320 -7.03 -8.23 -7.80
C TRP A 320 -7.64 -7.93 -9.17
N LEU A 321 -6.89 -7.30 -10.07
CA LEU A 321 -7.34 -7.12 -11.44
C LEU A 321 -7.48 -8.48 -12.16
N LEU A 322 -6.52 -9.40 -12.04
CA LEU A 322 -6.66 -10.74 -12.59
C LEU A 322 -7.83 -11.52 -11.98
N PHE A 323 -8.06 -11.38 -10.67
CA PHE A 323 -9.20 -11.98 -9.98
C PHE A 323 -10.53 -11.55 -10.62
N GLU A 324 -10.72 -10.25 -10.83
CA GLU A 324 -11.94 -9.74 -11.46
C GLU A 324 -12.03 -10.13 -12.94
N LEU A 325 -10.93 -10.14 -13.69
CA LEU A 325 -10.94 -10.60 -15.07
C LEU A 325 -11.26 -12.10 -15.20
N ALA A 326 -10.88 -12.92 -14.22
CA ALA A 326 -11.24 -14.35 -14.17
C ALA A 326 -12.73 -14.55 -13.81
N LYS A 327 -13.29 -13.69 -12.95
CA LYS A 327 -14.74 -13.66 -12.65
C LYS A 327 -15.58 -13.12 -13.80
N HIS A 328 -15.00 -12.26 -14.63
CA HIS A 328 -15.68 -11.58 -15.73
C HIS A 328 -14.97 -11.83 -17.08
N PRO A 329 -15.08 -13.06 -17.66
CA PRO A 329 -14.40 -13.42 -18.90
C PRO A 329 -14.71 -12.49 -20.09
N GLN A 330 -15.86 -11.82 -20.09
CA GLN A 330 -16.20 -10.81 -21.08
C GLN A 330 -15.25 -9.61 -21.06
N TYR A 331 -14.87 -9.11 -19.88
CA TYR A 331 -13.93 -8.01 -19.74
C TYR A 331 -12.50 -8.46 -20.02
N GLN A 332 -12.15 -9.70 -19.68
CA GLN A 332 -10.87 -10.28 -20.07
C GLN A 332 -10.71 -10.33 -21.59
N LYS A 333 -11.74 -10.80 -22.31
CA LYS A 333 -11.76 -10.84 -23.78
C LYS A 333 -11.73 -9.44 -24.40
N GLU A 334 -12.44 -8.48 -23.83
CA GLU A 334 -12.43 -7.09 -24.31
C GLU A 334 -11.04 -6.46 -24.14
N LEU A 335 -10.43 -6.61 -22.97
CA LEU A 335 -9.07 -6.13 -22.70
C LEU A 335 -8.01 -6.83 -23.56
N GLN A 336 -8.15 -8.13 -23.78
CA GLN A 336 -7.28 -8.87 -24.70
C GLN A 336 -7.38 -8.36 -26.14
N ARG A 337 -8.58 -7.98 -26.63
CA ARG A 337 -8.73 -7.39 -27.98
C ARG A 337 -8.03 -6.03 -28.07
N GLU A 338 -8.15 -5.18 -27.05
CA GLU A 338 -7.40 -3.91 -27.00
C GLU A 338 -5.89 -4.16 -27.02
N VAL A 339 -5.42 -5.11 -26.21
CA VAL A 339 -4.00 -5.47 -26.13
C VAL A 339 -3.48 -6.08 -27.44
N ASP A 340 -4.27 -6.90 -28.12
CA ASP A 340 -3.89 -7.47 -29.42
C ASP A 340 -3.79 -6.36 -30.49
N ALA A 341 -4.80 -5.49 -30.58
CA ALA A 341 -4.78 -4.35 -31.49
C ALA A 341 -3.59 -3.42 -31.22
N PHE A 342 -3.25 -3.22 -29.94
CA PHE A 342 -2.06 -2.50 -29.52
C PHE A 342 -0.77 -3.13 -30.08
N PHE A 343 -0.58 -4.45 -29.91
CA PHE A 343 0.61 -5.13 -30.44
C PHE A 343 0.63 -5.18 -31.98
N GLU A 344 -0.52 -5.28 -32.63
CA GLU A 344 -0.66 -5.17 -34.09
C GLU A 344 -0.23 -3.78 -34.59
N GLU A 345 -0.65 -2.71 -33.90
CA GLU A 345 -0.32 -1.32 -34.26
C GLU A 345 1.19 -1.04 -34.11
N ILE A 346 1.82 -1.51 -33.04
CA ILE A 346 3.25 -1.29 -32.83
C ILE A 346 4.11 -2.25 -33.68
N GLY A 347 3.59 -3.42 -34.06
CA GLY A 347 4.31 -4.44 -34.81
C GLY A 347 5.46 -5.06 -34.00
N ASN A 348 6.61 -5.27 -34.65
CA ASN A 348 7.77 -5.93 -34.03
C ASN A 348 8.67 -5.00 -33.20
N ARG A 349 8.35 -3.70 -33.11
CA ARG A 349 9.16 -2.76 -32.34
C ARG A 349 8.97 -2.97 -30.83
N ALA A 350 9.94 -2.51 -30.04
CA ALA A 350 9.79 -2.50 -28.59
C ALA A 350 8.67 -1.52 -28.17
N VAL A 351 7.96 -1.85 -27.10
CA VAL A 351 7.01 -0.92 -26.48
C VAL A 351 7.78 0.32 -26.01
N GLU A 352 7.29 1.50 -26.37
CA GLU A 352 7.84 2.78 -25.92
C GLU A 352 6.93 3.42 -24.85
N TYR A 353 7.48 4.36 -24.08
CA TYR A 353 6.76 4.97 -22.95
C TYR A 353 5.44 5.62 -23.39
N GLU A 354 5.48 6.30 -24.54
CA GLU A 354 4.32 6.98 -25.14
C GLU A 354 3.23 6.03 -25.66
N ASP A 355 3.55 4.76 -25.91
CA ASP A 355 2.57 3.80 -26.40
C ASP A 355 1.54 3.45 -25.33
N LEU A 356 1.91 3.54 -24.05
CA LEU A 356 1.04 3.16 -22.95
C LEU A 356 -0.28 3.95 -22.92
N LYS A 357 -0.37 5.11 -23.60
CA LYS A 357 -1.61 5.88 -23.77
C LYS A 357 -2.66 5.23 -24.68
N LYS A 358 -2.27 4.24 -25.47
CA LYS A 358 -3.13 3.54 -26.45
C LYS A 358 -3.93 2.39 -25.83
N LEU A 359 -3.98 2.30 -24.50
CA LEU A 359 -4.70 1.27 -23.75
C LEU A 359 -5.81 1.89 -22.87
N PRO A 360 -6.84 2.54 -23.45
CA PRO A 360 -7.88 3.22 -22.70
C PRO A 360 -8.76 2.28 -21.86
N PHE A 361 -9.16 1.11 -22.37
CA PHE A 361 -9.96 0.15 -21.62
C PHE A 361 -9.16 -0.46 -20.46
N MET A 362 -7.86 -0.73 -20.65
CA MET A 362 -6.96 -1.08 -19.55
C MET A 362 -6.95 -0.02 -18.45
N THR A 363 -6.98 1.27 -18.82
CA THR A 363 -7.10 2.38 -17.85
C THR A 363 -8.34 2.21 -16.99
N ARG A 364 -9.48 1.88 -17.61
CA ARG A 364 -10.76 1.74 -16.90
C ARG A 364 -10.79 0.51 -16.01
N CYS A 365 -10.27 -0.63 -16.49
CA CYS A 365 -10.09 -1.84 -15.66
C CYS A 365 -9.21 -1.56 -14.45
N TRP A 366 -8.06 -0.89 -14.66
CA TRP A 366 -7.14 -0.52 -13.60
C TRP A 366 -7.78 0.45 -12.58
N THR A 367 -8.46 1.50 -13.05
CA THR A 367 -9.16 2.46 -12.19
C THR A 367 -10.26 1.79 -11.38
N GLU A 368 -11.04 0.89 -12.00
CA GLU A 368 -12.07 0.13 -11.29
C GLU A 368 -11.48 -0.83 -10.25
N THR A 369 -10.34 -1.48 -10.54
CA THR A 369 -9.63 -2.28 -9.55
C THR A 369 -9.11 -1.42 -8.40
N LEU A 370 -8.57 -0.23 -8.66
CA LEU A 370 -8.13 0.68 -7.60
C LEU A 370 -9.29 1.17 -6.71
N ARG A 371 -10.51 1.24 -7.26
CA ARG A 371 -11.73 1.57 -6.50
C ARG A 371 -12.18 0.37 -5.66
N LEU A 372 -12.38 -0.78 -6.30
CA LEU A 372 -12.93 -1.95 -5.63
C LEU A 372 -11.90 -2.61 -4.70
N TRP A 373 -10.63 -2.61 -5.06
CA TRP A 373 -9.54 -3.26 -4.31
C TRP A 373 -8.42 -2.26 -3.98
N PRO A 374 -8.70 -1.21 -3.18
CA PRO A 374 -7.72 -0.18 -2.91
C PRO A 374 -6.55 -0.77 -2.12
N ALA A 375 -5.34 -0.74 -2.70
CA ALA A 375 -4.13 -1.25 -2.07
C ALA A 375 -3.96 -0.70 -0.64
N VAL A 376 -4.25 0.58 -0.43
CA VAL A 376 -4.28 1.21 0.90
C VAL A 376 -5.73 1.37 1.36
N ALA A 377 -6.43 0.27 1.64
CA ALA A 377 -7.85 0.25 2.01
C ALA A 377 -8.16 1.05 3.28
N ASN A 378 -7.29 0.93 4.29
CA ASN A 378 -7.30 1.72 5.52
C ASN A 378 -6.85 3.18 5.31
N GLY A 379 -6.41 3.52 4.09
CA GLY A 379 -6.01 4.86 3.68
C GLY A 379 -4.88 5.47 4.51
N THR A 380 -4.95 6.77 4.82
CA THR A 380 -3.79 7.51 5.35
C THR A 380 -4.06 8.18 6.69
N PHE A 381 -3.01 8.23 7.51
CA PHE A 381 -3.06 8.75 8.87
C PHE A 381 -2.58 10.20 8.92
N ARG A 382 -3.23 11.05 9.73
CA ARG A 382 -2.87 12.45 9.96
C ARG A 382 -3.03 12.82 11.42
N GLU A 383 -2.35 13.89 11.82
CA GLU A 383 -2.60 14.64 13.05
C GLU A 383 -3.16 16.02 12.67
N ILE A 384 -4.27 16.42 13.30
CA ILE A 384 -4.92 17.71 13.07
C ILE A 384 -4.02 18.84 13.58
N GLN A 385 -3.65 19.78 12.70
CA GLN A 385 -2.63 20.80 12.97
C GLN A 385 -3.17 22.06 13.66
N PHE A 386 -4.46 22.34 13.49
CA PHE A 386 -5.20 23.46 14.06
C PHE A 386 -6.65 23.04 14.23
N ASP A 387 -7.38 23.68 15.16
CA ASP A 387 -8.80 23.40 15.37
C ASP A 387 -9.58 23.56 14.07
N ASP A 388 -10.46 22.60 13.80
CA ASP A 388 -11.26 22.52 12.57
C ASP A 388 -12.63 21.91 12.90
N GLN A 389 -13.43 21.59 11.90
CA GLN A 389 -14.69 20.87 12.01
C GLN A 389 -14.75 19.74 10.99
N ILE A 390 -15.55 18.72 11.27
CA ILE A 390 -15.87 17.63 10.34
C ILE A 390 -17.37 17.33 10.37
N THR A 391 -17.86 16.62 9.38
CA THR A 391 -19.26 16.20 9.29
C THR A 391 -19.53 15.14 10.35
N GLY A 392 -20.42 15.44 11.28
CA GLY A 392 -20.93 14.52 12.29
C GLY A 392 -22.29 13.93 11.93
N PRO A 393 -22.95 13.28 12.90
CA PRO A 393 -24.27 12.68 12.72
C PRO A 393 -25.29 13.66 12.12
N ASN A 394 -26.11 13.18 11.19
CA ASN A 394 -27.13 13.98 10.51
C ASN A 394 -26.58 15.21 9.76
N GLY A 395 -25.29 15.19 9.38
CA GLY A 395 -24.65 16.26 8.62
C GLY A 395 -24.26 17.50 9.45
N GLN A 396 -24.37 17.45 10.77
CA GLN A 396 -24.03 18.58 11.62
C GLN A 396 -22.51 18.77 11.74
N PRO A 397 -22.00 20.00 11.80
CA PRO A 397 -20.58 20.24 12.00
C PRO A 397 -20.16 19.87 13.44
N VAL A 398 -19.15 19.01 13.56
CA VAL A 398 -18.55 18.60 14.84
C VAL A 398 -17.13 19.14 14.94
N PRO A 399 -16.77 19.87 16.02
CA PRO A 399 -15.40 20.34 16.24
C PRO A 399 -14.38 19.21 16.30
N ILE A 400 -13.24 19.39 15.65
CA ILE A 400 -12.08 18.51 15.80
C ILE A 400 -10.88 19.34 16.25
N LYS A 401 -10.33 18.99 17.41
CA LYS A 401 -9.29 19.78 18.07
C LYS A 401 -7.92 19.48 17.51
N LYS A 402 -7.03 20.47 17.54
CA LYS A 402 -5.61 20.29 17.26
C LYS A 402 -5.04 19.11 18.05
N GLY A 403 -4.21 18.30 17.41
CA GLY A 403 -3.60 17.10 17.99
C GLY A 403 -4.45 15.83 17.88
N THR A 404 -5.72 15.93 17.41
CA THR A 404 -6.54 14.75 17.15
C THR A 404 -5.92 13.91 16.02
N TYR A 405 -5.87 12.59 16.20
CA TYR A 405 -5.43 11.68 15.16
C TYR A 405 -6.60 11.24 14.29
N VAL A 406 -6.39 11.24 12.98
CA VAL A 406 -7.41 10.86 12.00
C VAL A 406 -6.86 9.87 11.00
N GLN A 407 -7.73 9.02 10.49
CA GLN A 407 -7.45 8.04 9.46
C GLN A 407 -8.45 8.23 8.32
N ILE A 408 -7.97 8.69 7.17
CA ILE A 408 -8.78 8.93 5.97
C ILE A 408 -8.84 7.64 5.18
N VAL A 409 -9.97 6.93 5.21
CA VAL A 409 -10.09 5.58 4.62
C VAL A 409 -10.53 5.62 3.15
N ASN A 410 -10.11 4.62 2.37
CA ASN A 410 -10.57 4.44 1.00
C ASN A 410 -11.69 3.40 0.92
N TRP A 411 -11.60 2.32 1.71
CA TRP A 411 -12.52 1.18 1.63
C TRP A 411 -14.00 1.57 1.64
N SER A 412 -14.42 2.33 2.65
CA SER A 412 -15.82 2.73 2.84
C SER A 412 -16.28 3.72 1.77
N ARG A 413 -15.45 4.73 1.44
CA ARG A 413 -15.76 5.72 0.40
C ARG A 413 -15.92 5.09 -0.98
N HIS A 414 -15.07 4.13 -1.31
CA HIS A 414 -15.10 3.45 -2.61
C HIS A 414 -16.23 2.41 -2.70
N ARG A 415 -16.84 2.05 -1.57
CA ARG A 415 -17.97 1.12 -1.46
C ARG A 415 -19.30 1.78 -1.06
N ASN A 416 -19.35 3.10 -0.96
CA ASN A 416 -20.56 3.80 -0.55
C ASN A 416 -21.59 3.87 -1.71
N PRO A 417 -22.77 3.23 -1.60
CA PRO A 417 -23.79 3.26 -2.64
C PRO A 417 -24.35 4.67 -2.90
N ASP A 418 -24.37 5.55 -1.89
CA ASP A 418 -24.83 6.94 -2.07
C ASP A 418 -23.93 7.74 -3.02
N ILE A 419 -22.68 7.26 -3.22
CA ILE A 419 -21.65 7.93 -4.02
C ILE A 419 -21.44 7.22 -5.37
N TRP A 420 -21.57 5.91 -5.40
CA TRP A 420 -21.23 5.07 -6.56
C TRP A 420 -22.43 4.38 -7.22
N GLY A 421 -23.62 4.46 -6.62
CA GLY A 421 -24.83 3.78 -7.07
C GLY A 421 -24.95 2.35 -6.55
N ASP A 422 -26.04 1.68 -6.89
CA ASP A 422 -26.40 0.35 -6.37
C ASP A 422 -25.44 -0.76 -6.83
N ASP A 423 -24.76 -0.58 -7.96
CA ASP A 423 -23.79 -1.54 -8.51
C ASP A 423 -22.38 -1.40 -7.88
N VAL A 424 -22.26 -0.68 -6.76
CA VAL A 424 -20.98 -0.30 -6.15
C VAL A 424 -20.07 -1.49 -5.80
N LEU A 425 -20.64 -2.66 -5.48
CA LEU A 425 -19.86 -3.86 -5.18
C LEU A 425 -19.47 -4.67 -6.44
N GLN A 426 -20.01 -4.33 -7.61
CA GLN A 426 -19.69 -4.99 -8.87
C GLN A 426 -18.44 -4.37 -9.49
N PHE A 427 -17.59 -5.23 -10.06
CA PHE A 427 -16.50 -4.80 -10.92
C PHE A 427 -17.07 -4.38 -12.27
N ASN A 428 -17.18 -3.07 -12.50
CA ASN A 428 -17.75 -2.51 -13.72
C ASN A 428 -16.77 -1.50 -14.34
N PRO A 429 -15.85 -1.93 -15.23
CA PRO A 429 -14.98 -1.02 -15.97
C PRO A 429 -15.75 -0.03 -16.85
N HIS A 430 -17.03 -0.33 -17.14
CA HIS A 430 -17.89 0.51 -17.98
C HIS A 430 -18.64 1.61 -17.24
N ARG A 431 -18.52 1.71 -15.91
CA ARG A 431 -19.15 2.77 -15.13
C ARG A 431 -18.71 4.17 -15.54
N GLU A 432 -19.53 5.16 -15.20
CA GLU A 432 -19.24 6.56 -15.43
C GLU A 432 -18.17 7.04 -14.43
N PHE A 433 -16.96 7.23 -14.95
CA PHE A 433 -15.87 7.88 -14.24
C PHE A 433 -15.82 9.35 -14.60
N LYS A 434 -15.44 10.20 -13.64
CA LYS A 434 -15.08 11.58 -13.94
C LYS A 434 -13.78 11.57 -14.74
N ASP A 435 -13.60 12.50 -15.67
CA ASP A 435 -12.36 12.60 -16.44
C ASP A 435 -11.12 12.66 -15.54
N SER A 436 -11.19 13.37 -14.42
CA SER A 436 -10.08 13.46 -13.44
C SER A 436 -9.73 12.14 -12.75
N GLU A 437 -10.65 11.16 -12.73
CA GLU A 437 -10.43 9.80 -12.20
C GLU A 437 -9.78 8.90 -13.27
N LEU A 438 -9.95 9.25 -14.54
CA LEU A 438 -9.28 8.67 -15.71
C LEU A 438 -8.14 9.57 -16.21
N TRP A 439 -7.52 10.34 -15.32
CA TRP A 439 -6.33 11.12 -15.62
C TRP A 439 -6.50 12.11 -16.80
N HIS A 440 -7.73 12.60 -17.02
CA HIS A 440 -8.11 13.44 -18.16
C HIS A 440 -7.72 12.82 -19.52
N GLY A 441 -7.81 11.49 -19.62
CA GLY A 441 -7.40 10.74 -20.80
C GLY A 441 -5.88 10.72 -21.01
N GLN A 442 -5.10 11.37 -20.14
CA GLN A 442 -3.65 11.19 -20.07
C GLN A 442 -3.37 9.86 -19.37
N VAL A 443 -2.23 9.23 -19.65
CA VAL A 443 -1.83 8.03 -18.88
C VAL A 443 -0.85 8.37 -17.77
N PHE A 444 -0.12 9.47 -17.93
CA PHE A 444 0.83 9.95 -16.93
C PHE A 444 0.60 11.44 -16.69
N ALA A 445 0.63 11.85 -15.42
CA ALA A 445 0.37 13.23 -15.06
C ALA A 445 1.21 13.70 -13.87
N ALA A 446 1.36 15.03 -13.77
CA ALA A 446 1.96 15.66 -12.60
C ALA A 446 1.05 15.52 -11.35
N TYR A 447 -0.26 15.33 -11.53
CA TYR A 447 -1.24 15.18 -10.46
C TYR A 447 -1.67 13.71 -10.26
N ASN A 448 -2.27 13.39 -9.11
CA ASN A 448 -2.85 12.08 -8.82
C ASN A 448 -4.35 12.10 -9.14
N PRO A 449 -4.92 11.04 -9.73
CA PRO A 449 -6.37 10.95 -9.92
C PRO A 449 -7.02 10.96 -8.54
N SER A 450 -7.70 12.06 -8.24
CA SER A 450 -8.34 12.26 -6.96
C SER A 450 -9.58 13.15 -7.09
N THR A 451 -10.67 12.66 -6.53
CA THR A 451 -11.96 13.32 -6.33
C THR A 451 -12.42 13.03 -4.91
N GLU A 452 -13.48 13.67 -4.46
CA GLU A 452 -14.05 13.48 -3.12
C GLU A 452 -14.42 12.00 -2.89
N ARG A 453 -14.87 11.32 -3.96
CA ARG A 453 -15.26 9.91 -3.96
C ARG A 453 -14.12 8.92 -4.24
N PHE A 454 -13.06 9.32 -4.94
CA PHE A 454 -12.03 8.42 -5.43
C PHE A 454 -10.64 8.99 -5.17
N SER A 455 -9.79 8.28 -4.42
CA SER A 455 -8.44 8.78 -4.06
C SER A 455 -7.46 7.64 -3.79
N PRO A 456 -7.27 6.69 -4.72
CA PRO A 456 -6.43 5.51 -4.51
C PRO A 456 -4.97 5.88 -4.23
N PHE A 457 -4.50 7.00 -4.79
CA PHE A 457 -3.17 7.55 -4.58
C PHE A 457 -3.16 8.75 -3.61
N THR A 458 -4.22 8.87 -2.79
CA THR A 458 -4.52 9.97 -1.84
C THR A 458 -4.49 11.37 -2.47
N PHE A 459 -4.56 12.41 -1.63
CA PHE A 459 -4.67 13.81 -2.03
C PHE A 459 -3.36 14.56 -1.82
N PRO A 460 -3.08 15.59 -2.65
CA PRO A 460 -1.92 16.44 -2.44
C PRO A 460 -1.99 17.16 -1.08
N PRO A 461 -0.84 17.54 -0.50
CA PRO A 461 0.51 17.44 -1.08
C PRO A 461 1.26 16.17 -0.66
N ARG A 462 0.67 15.33 0.21
CA ARG A 462 1.22 14.02 0.63
C ARG A 462 0.68 12.85 -0.19
N ASP A 463 0.41 13.11 -1.47
CA ASP A 463 -0.06 12.14 -2.44
C ASP A 463 1.05 11.15 -2.84
N CYS A 464 0.65 10.01 -3.43
CA CYS A 464 1.60 8.99 -3.85
C CYS A 464 2.61 9.58 -4.86
N ILE A 465 3.89 9.48 -4.51
CA ILE A 465 4.99 9.95 -5.37
C ILE A 465 5.25 8.99 -6.54
N GLY A 466 5.04 7.69 -6.31
CA GLY A 466 5.31 6.61 -7.26
C GLY A 466 4.17 6.29 -8.23
N LYS A 467 3.11 7.10 -8.28
CA LYS A 467 1.90 6.81 -9.07
C LYS A 467 2.17 6.47 -10.55
N ASN A 468 3.05 7.24 -11.19
CA ASN A 468 3.35 7.11 -12.62
C ASN A 468 4.19 5.86 -12.85
N PHE A 469 5.09 5.54 -11.91
CA PHE A 469 5.85 4.29 -11.91
C PHE A 469 4.94 3.07 -11.77
N ALA A 470 4.04 3.07 -10.77
CA ALA A 470 3.08 1.97 -10.59
C ALA A 470 2.20 1.77 -11.83
N HIS A 471 1.76 2.86 -12.46
CA HIS A 471 0.90 2.79 -13.64
C HIS A 471 1.65 2.32 -14.90
N GLN A 472 2.89 2.77 -15.14
CA GLN A 472 3.69 2.26 -16.27
C GLN A 472 3.98 0.76 -16.10
N GLU A 473 4.36 0.35 -14.89
CA GLU A 473 4.77 -1.00 -14.54
C GLU A 473 3.60 -1.97 -14.74
N ALA A 474 2.45 -1.64 -14.14
CA ALA A 474 1.26 -2.46 -14.24
C ALA A 474 0.79 -2.63 -15.70
N ARG A 475 0.77 -1.54 -16.48
CA ARG A 475 0.32 -1.59 -17.88
C ARG A 475 1.20 -2.47 -18.74
N VAL A 476 2.51 -2.30 -18.66
CA VAL A 476 3.42 -3.06 -19.54
C VAL A 476 3.46 -4.54 -19.16
N ILE A 477 3.34 -4.88 -17.87
CA ILE A 477 3.17 -6.27 -17.41
C ILE A 477 1.87 -6.84 -17.98
N LEU A 478 0.72 -6.18 -17.75
CA LEU A 478 -0.59 -6.67 -18.17
C LEU A 478 -0.70 -6.81 -19.69
N ALA A 479 -0.19 -5.85 -20.45
CA ALA A 479 -0.19 -5.93 -21.91
C ALA A 479 0.56 -7.18 -22.39
N ASN A 480 1.77 -7.43 -21.90
CA ASN A 480 2.55 -8.60 -22.30
C ASN A 480 1.89 -9.92 -21.87
N LEU A 481 1.35 -9.99 -20.65
CA LEU A 481 0.69 -11.19 -20.14
C LEU A 481 -0.62 -11.50 -20.87
N LEU A 482 -1.51 -10.52 -21.00
CA LEU A 482 -2.82 -10.73 -21.63
C LEU A 482 -2.71 -10.96 -23.13
N HIS A 483 -1.67 -10.45 -23.79
CA HIS A 483 -1.39 -10.78 -25.17
C HIS A 483 -1.07 -12.28 -25.36
N LYS A 484 -0.38 -12.90 -24.39
CA LYS A 484 0.06 -14.31 -24.49
C LYS A 484 -0.87 -15.30 -23.79
N TYR A 485 -1.61 -14.87 -22.77
CA TYR A 485 -2.29 -15.78 -21.86
C TYR A 485 -3.70 -15.32 -21.51
N SER A 486 -4.56 -16.31 -21.26
CA SER A 486 -5.81 -16.15 -20.52
C SER A 486 -5.62 -16.73 -19.11
N PHE A 487 -6.39 -16.19 -18.17
CA PHE A 487 -6.29 -16.54 -16.75
C PHE A 487 -7.64 -16.99 -16.23
N GLU A 488 -7.62 -18.11 -15.51
CA GLU A 488 -8.77 -18.65 -14.78
C GLU A 488 -8.32 -18.97 -13.36
N LEU A 489 -9.19 -18.77 -12.37
CA LEU A 489 -8.89 -19.23 -11.02
C LEU A 489 -8.69 -20.74 -11.02
N SER A 490 -7.71 -21.22 -10.24
CA SER A 490 -7.53 -22.67 -10.08
C SER A 490 -8.78 -23.29 -9.47
N ASP A 491 -9.09 -24.53 -9.85
CA ASP A 491 -10.28 -25.22 -9.33
C ASP A 491 -10.27 -25.33 -7.80
N GLU A 492 -9.09 -25.56 -7.23
CA GLU A 492 -8.93 -25.67 -5.78
C GLU A 492 -9.20 -24.33 -5.10
N PHE A 493 -8.66 -23.23 -5.63
CA PHE A 493 -8.91 -21.90 -5.07
C PHE A 493 -10.37 -21.51 -5.21
N ARG A 494 -10.97 -21.72 -6.40
CA ARG A 494 -12.37 -21.41 -6.69
C ARG A 494 -13.35 -22.13 -5.78
N LYS A 495 -13.05 -23.37 -5.37
CA LYS A 495 -13.90 -24.16 -4.45
C LYS A 495 -13.82 -23.70 -2.98
N ASN A 496 -12.73 -23.05 -2.59
CA ASN A 496 -12.46 -22.64 -1.21
C ASN A 496 -12.76 -21.16 -0.94
N ILE A 497 -13.27 -20.43 -1.94
CA ILE A 497 -13.77 -19.07 -1.77
C ILE A 497 -15.25 -19.01 -2.10
N ASP A 498 -15.94 -18.11 -1.42
CA ASP A 498 -17.17 -17.52 -1.94
C ASP A 498 -16.81 -16.13 -2.52
N PRO A 499 -16.88 -15.94 -3.86
CA PRO A 499 -16.42 -14.72 -4.51
C PRO A 499 -17.07 -13.43 -4.00
N GLU A 500 -18.29 -13.50 -3.49
CA GLU A 500 -19.03 -12.34 -2.97
C GLU A 500 -18.60 -11.95 -1.54
N SER A 501 -18.00 -12.88 -0.79
CA SER A 501 -17.57 -12.66 0.60
C SER A 501 -16.06 -12.64 0.77
N TYR A 502 -15.30 -12.90 -0.29
CA TYR A 502 -13.85 -12.92 -0.31
C TYR A 502 -13.25 -11.50 -0.40
N LEU A 503 -12.93 -10.89 0.74
CA LEU A 503 -12.49 -9.49 0.84
C LEU A 503 -10.97 -9.30 1.00
N GLY A 504 -10.19 -10.39 1.02
CA GLY A 504 -8.75 -10.35 1.26
C GLY A 504 -8.37 -9.99 2.71
N VAL A 505 -7.09 -9.67 2.91
CA VAL A 505 -6.50 -9.29 4.19
C VAL A 505 -5.61 -8.07 4.04
N ASN A 506 -5.69 -7.12 4.96
CA ASN A 506 -4.92 -5.88 4.94
C ASN A 506 -3.88 -5.84 6.08
N TYR A 507 -2.63 -6.14 5.75
CA TYR A 507 -1.49 -6.06 6.69
C TYR A 507 -0.60 -4.83 6.46
N GLY A 508 -1.15 -3.81 5.82
CA GLY A 508 -0.46 -2.60 5.35
C GLY A 508 -0.95 -2.27 3.95
N THR A 509 -0.97 -3.29 3.10
CA THR A 509 -1.60 -3.31 1.78
C THR A 509 -2.69 -4.40 1.74
N LEU A 510 -3.72 -4.19 0.93
CA LEU A 510 -4.83 -5.13 0.76
C LEU A 510 -4.42 -6.28 -0.16
N ALA A 511 -4.03 -7.40 0.44
CA ALA A 511 -3.56 -8.59 -0.23
C ALA A 511 -4.67 -9.66 -0.35
N PRO A 512 -4.64 -10.53 -1.37
CA PRO A 512 -5.52 -11.68 -1.43
C PRO A 512 -5.13 -12.70 -0.35
N GLN A 513 -6.10 -13.10 0.47
CA GLN A 513 -5.91 -14.15 1.46
C GLN A 513 -5.72 -15.51 0.76
N ASN A 514 -4.64 -16.22 1.07
CA ASN A 514 -4.50 -17.59 0.63
C ASN A 514 -5.46 -18.48 1.44
N VAL A 515 -6.50 -18.98 0.78
CA VAL A 515 -7.51 -19.86 1.40
C VAL A 515 -7.11 -21.34 1.38
N LEU A 516 -6.04 -21.69 0.69
CA LEU A 516 -5.52 -23.06 0.61
C LEU A 516 -4.57 -23.39 1.76
N GLU A 517 -4.12 -22.38 2.49
CA GLU A 517 -3.21 -22.54 3.62
C GLU A 517 -3.87 -22.07 4.93
N PRO A 518 -3.69 -22.79 6.05
CA PRO A 518 -4.19 -22.34 7.34
C PRO A 518 -3.43 -21.09 7.80
N PRO A 519 -4.05 -20.23 8.65
CA PRO A 519 -3.35 -19.10 9.24
C PRO A 519 -2.05 -19.52 9.95
N LEU A 520 -0.96 -18.83 9.64
CA LEU A 520 0.34 -19.09 10.26
C LEU A 520 0.26 -18.75 11.76
N VAL A 521 0.48 -19.73 12.62
CA VAL A 521 0.58 -19.53 14.07
C VAL A 521 2.04 -19.25 14.41
N LYS A 522 2.43 -17.99 14.59
CA LYS A 522 3.76 -17.68 15.15
C LYS A 522 3.78 -17.97 16.65
N GLY A 523 4.69 -18.84 17.08
CA GLY A 523 5.22 -18.85 18.44
C GLY A 523 6.42 -17.92 18.54
N TYR A 524 6.38 -16.97 19.48
CA TYR A 524 7.45 -16.49 20.38
C TYR A 524 7.10 -15.08 20.90
N GLY A 525 6.96 -14.94 22.24
CA GLY A 525 6.80 -13.68 22.97
C GLY A 525 5.44 -13.48 23.68
N ARG A 526 5.47 -12.92 24.91
CA ARG A 526 4.33 -12.74 25.87
C ARG A 526 3.10 -11.97 25.36
N PHE A 527 3.13 -11.37 24.17
CA PHE A 527 2.01 -10.62 23.57
C PHE A 527 1.05 -11.48 22.72
N GLY A 528 1.18 -12.81 22.79
CA GLY A 528 0.26 -13.75 22.17
C GLY A 528 0.61 -14.07 20.71
N GLN A 529 0.13 -15.22 20.24
CA GLN A 529 0.35 -15.72 18.88
C GLN A 529 -0.18 -14.73 17.84
N ARG A 530 0.67 -14.20 16.94
CA ARG A 530 0.19 -13.48 15.75
C ARG A 530 -0.24 -14.56 14.74
N LYS A 531 -1.56 -14.79 14.65
CA LYS A 531 -2.19 -15.62 13.62
C LYS A 531 -2.40 -14.72 12.39
N MET A 532 -1.46 -14.74 11.45
CA MET A 532 -1.60 -14.02 10.18
C MET A 532 -2.04 -15.00 9.10
N SER A 533 -3.06 -14.63 8.34
CA SER A 533 -3.43 -15.41 7.17
C SER A 533 -2.32 -15.29 6.13
N PRO A 534 -1.94 -16.41 5.49
CA PRO A 534 -1.09 -16.37 4.32
C PRO A 534 -1.78 -15.58 3.20
N THR A 535 -1.00 -15.12 2.24
CA THR A 535 -1.46 -14.35 1.07
C THR A 535 -1.04 -15.09 -0.17
N GLY A 536 -1.90 -15.13 -1.16
CA GLY A 536 -1.73 -15.99 -2.33
C GLY A 536 -3.04 -16.12 -3.07
N MET A 537 -2.96 -16.23 -4.40
CA MET A 537 -4.10 -16.48 -5.25
C MET A 537 -3.68 -17.29 -6.47
N TYR A 538 -4.29 -18.47 -6.63
CA TYR A 538 -3.83 -19.45 -7.61
C TYR A 538 -4.66 -19.40 -8.89
N PHE A 539 -3.98 -19.35 -10.03
CA PHE A 539 -4.59 -19.31 -11.36
C PHE A 539 -4.02 -20.38 -12.28
N ASN A 540 -4.89 -20.95 -13.11
CA ASN A 540 -4.50 -21.63 -14.33
C ASN A 540 -4.09 -20.59 -15.38
N VAL A 541 -2.90 -20.78 -15.96
CA VAL A 541 -2.38 -19.93 -17.05
C VAL A 541 -2.61 -20.66 -18.36
N LEU A 542 -3.43 -20.10 -19.24
CA LEU A 542 -3.85 -20.72 -20.49
C LEU A 542 -3.19 -20.01 -21.67
N PRO A 543 -2.28 -20.67 -22.42
CA PRO A 543 -1.72 -20.11 -23.64
C PRO A 543 -2.80 -19.69 -24.63
N ARG A 544 -2.73 -18.44 -25.10
CA ARG A 544 -3.52 -17.98 -26.24
C ARG A 544 -2.81 -18.47 -27.50
N GLY A 545 -3.57 -19.04 -28.43
CA GLY A 545 -3.03 -19.51 -29.71
C GLY A 545 -2.21 -18.39 -30.37
N SER A 546 -1.05 -18.74 -30.90
CA SER A 546 -0.15 -17.82 -31.59
C SER A 546 -0.88 -17.18 -32.77
N LYS A 547 -1.37 -15.95 -32.60
CA LYS A 547 -1.51 -15.01 -33.70
C LYS A 547 -0.22 -14.20 -33.77
N LEU A 548 0.80 -14.82 -34.33
CA LEU A 548 1.96 -14.17 -34.94
C LEU A 548 2.18 -14.86 -36.29
#